data_AF-A0A7C1IT73-F1
#
_entry.id   AF-A0A7C1IT73-F1
#
_cell.length_a   1.000
_cell.length_b   1.000
_cell.length_c   1.000
_cell.angle_alpha   90.00
_cell.angle_beta   90.00
_cell.angle_gamma   90.00
#
_symmetry.space_group_name_H-M   'P 1'
#
loop_
_entity.id
_entity.type
_entity.pdbx_description
1 polymer ?
#
loop_
_entity_poly.entity_id
_entity_poly.type
_entity_poly.pdbx_seq_one_letter_code
_entity_poly.pdbx_strand_id
1 'polypeptide(L)'
;MNFYQLLDVPPDATPEQIKAAYRIQVQLYHPDRLQGAGDKVRAYAEERLKKINAAYTILSDPAKRRDYDARERAAQTARAYDDGNDSAPDFGFRARPRRNRSERQAARDWERQESEIRKTEEFIRRQREAAAQAERERAEAEARARQTARERYPRAHLQGERLIVTLQPELWMPFLRIPAGEFRMGSDPLQDPLAVAAERPQHLVRLSEYFIAQAPVTYEQYQAFQHAVRPGVAWGFPSNFDLHPVTNVSWDDALEFCNWLTGPGWKFRLPTEAEWEKAARGVDGRVFPWGNEWDATRTNADDFANTTTPVGLFSPAGDSPFGLSDMSGNVWEWCADKYNAEEYARREAIVNPTGPQAGEGVVIRGGAFDAPLKRVRCAQRNWDYPFKRRPNLGFRVVAVPVES
;
A
#
# COMPACT_ATOMS: atom_id res chain seq x y z
N MET A 1 -43.58 -11.12 -8.41
CA MET A 1 -42.25 -10.58 -8.11
C MET A 1 -41.46 -10.58 -9.40
N ASN A 2 -41.03 -9.41 -9.87
CA ASN A 2 -40.27 -9.28 -11.12
C ASN A 2 -38.77 -9.60 -10.88
N PHE A 3 -37.97 -9.69 -11.95
CA PHE A 3 -36.55 -10.04 -11.84
C PHE A 3 -35.70 -9.00 -11.09
N TYR A 4 -36.08 -7.72 -11.15
CA TYR A 4 -35.43 -6.65 -10.39
C TYR A 4 -35.64 -6.79 -8.88
N GLN A 5 -36.89 -7.04 -8.46
CA GLN A 5 -37.23 -7.35 -7.07
C GLN A 5 -36.54 -8.62 -6.59
N LEU A 6 -36.40 -9.63 -7.47
CA LEU A 6 -35.75 -10.88 -7.13
C LEU A 6 -34.25 -10.72 -6.85
N LEU A 7 -33.59 -9.79 -7.53
CA LEU A 7 -32.19 -9.44 -7.28
C LEU A 7 -32.00 -8.31 -6.26
N ASP A 8 -33.09 -7.68 -5.80
CA ASP A 8 -33.07 -6.54 -4.87
C ASP A 8 -32.35 -5.31 -5.44
N VAL A 9 -32.62 -5.00 -6.70
CA VAL A 9 -32.04 -3.85 -7.43
C VAL A 9 -33.13 -3.04 -8.13
N PRO A 10 -32.96 -1.71 -8.28
CA PRO A 10 -33.93 -0.90 -9.01
C PRO A 10 -33.87 -1.15 -10.53
N PRO A 11 -34.95 -0.86 -11.29
CA PRO A 11 -35.01 -1.11 -12.73
C PRO A 11 -33.94 -0.38 -13.57
N ASP A 12 -33.37 0.70 -13.06
CA ASP A 12 -32.32 1.51 -13.67
C ASP A 12 -30.89 1.06 -13.29
N ALA A 13 -30.73 -0.03 -12.54
CA ALA A 13 -29.44 -0.52 -12.07
C ALA A 13 -28.45 -0.80 -13.22
N THR A 14 -27.17 -0.46 -13.00
CA THR A 14 -26.08 -0.73 -13.94
C THR A 14 -25.74 -2.24 -13.98
N PRO A 15 -25.08 -2.73 -15.05
CA PRO A 15 -24.63 -4.13 -15.12
C PRO A 15 -23.76 -4.55 -13.92
N GLU A 16 -22.91 -3.64 -13.42
CA GLU A 16 -22.05 -3.87 -12.25
C GLU A 16 -22.88 -4.03 -10.97
N GLN A 17 -23.91 -3.20 -10.79
CA GLN A 17 -24.84 -3.30 -9.65
C GLN A 17 -25.66 -4.59 -9.70
N ILE A 18 -26.13 -5.00 -10.89
CA ILE A 18 -26.85 -6.28 -11.09
C ILE A 18 -25.94 -7.47 -10.76
N LYS A 19 -24.67 -7.43 -11.18
CA LYS A 19 -23.68 -8.48 -10.90
C LYS A 19 -23.30 -8.54 -9.42
N ALA A 20 -23.15 -7.39 -8.76
CA ALA A 20 -22.90 -7.33 -7.32
C ALA A 20 -24.08 -7.89 -6.52
N ALA A 21 -25.30 -7.47 -6.85
CA ALA A 21 -26.51 -7.94 -6.21
C ALA A 21 -26.74 -9.45 -6.43
N TYR A 22 -26.50 -9.96 -7.64
CA TYR A 22 -26.52 -11.39 -7.92
C TYR A 22 -25.58 -12.19 -7.00
N ARG A 23 -24.33 -11.74 -6.82
CA ARG A 23 -23.38 -12.41 -5.94
C ARG A 23 -23.87 -12.47 -4.49
N ILE A 24 -24.48 -11.38 -4.00
CA ILE A 24 -25.07 -11.32 -2.66
C ILE A 24 -26.22 -12.33 -2.54
N GLN A 25 -27.14 -12.35 -3.51
CA GLN A 25 -28.29 -13.25 -3.49
C GLN A 25 -27.85 -14.73 -3.58
N VAL A 26 -26.89 -15.07 -4.45
CA VAL A 26 -26.33 -16.43 -4.53
C VAL A 26 -25.71 -16.85 -3.20
N GLN A 27 -24.95 -15.97 -2.56
CA GLN A 27 -24.34 -16.25 -1.26
C GLN A 27 -25.38 -16.46 -0.15
N LEU A 28 -26.54 -15.79 -0.21
CA LEU A 28 -27.61 -15.94 0.78
C LEU A 28 -28.38 -17.26 0.63
N TYR A 29 -28.57 -17.74 -0.61
CA TYR A 29 -29.38 -18.93 -0.90
C TYR A 29 -28.54 -20.15 -1.33
N HIS A 30 -27.21 -20.11 -1.16
CA HIS A 30 -26.34 -21.24 -1.52
C HIS A 30 -26.60 -22.45 -0.62
N PRO A 31 -26.80 -23.67 -1.16
CA PRO A 31 -27.07 -24.88 -0.38
C PRO A 31 -26.02 -25.17 0.71
N ASP A 32 -24.74 -24.92 0.41
CA ASP A 32 -23.63 -25.15 1.35
C ASP A 32 -23.65 -24.26 2.59
N ARG A 33 -24.34 -23.11 2.55
CA ARG A 33 -24.52 -22.24 3.73
C ARG A 33 -25.73 -22.63 4.57
N LEU A 34 -26.49 -23.64 4.14
CA LEU A 34 -27.73 -24.11 4.77
C LEU A 34 -27.59 -25.54 5.34
N GLN A 35 -26.37 -25.99 5.63
CA GLN A 35 -26.09 -27.36 6.12
C GLN A 35 -26.83 -27.73 7.43
N GLY A 36 -27.30 -26.75 8.22
CA GLY A 36 -28.15 -26.96 9.40
C GLY A 36 -29.66 -26.72 9.21
N ALA A 37 -30.10 -26.32 8.02
CA ALA A 37 -31.51 -26.00 7.75
C ALA A 37 -32.31 -27.26 7.36
N GLY A 38 -33.59 -27.33 7.76
CA GLY A 38 -34.46 -28.46 7.44
C GLY A 38 -34.78 -28.59 5.95
N ASP A 39 -35.19 -29.78 5.50
CA ASP A 39 -35.33 -30.15 4.08
C ASP A 39 -36.21 -29.19 3.26
N LYS A 40 -37.26 -28.62 3.87
CA LYS A 40 -38.13 -27.64 3.23
C LYS A 40 -37.44 -26.30 2.96
N VAL A 41 -36.54 -25.88 3.84
CA VAL A 41 -35.76 -24.64 3.69
C VAL A 41 -34.73 -24.80 2.57
N ARG A 42 -34.12 -25.98 2.45
CA ARG A 42 -33.22 -26.30 1.34
C ARG A 42 -33.95 -26.32 0.01
N ALA A 43 -35.11 -26.98 -0.05
CA ALA A 43 -35.94 -27.00 -1.27
C ALA A 43 -36.38 -25.59 -1.70
N TYR A 44 -36.75 -24.73 -0.74
CA TYR A 44 -37.06 -23.32 -1.01
C TYR A 44 -35.85 -22.55 -1.52
N ALA A 45 -34.69 -22.69 -0.88
CA ALA A 45 -33.45 -22.02 -1.28
C ALA A 45 -32.99 -22.46 -2.67
N GLU A 46 -33.08 -23.75 -3.00
CA GLU A 46 -32.80 -24.28 -4.34
C GLU A 46 -33.74 -23.70 -5.40
N GLU A 47 -35.05 -23.65 -5.13
CA GLU A 47 -36.02 -23.06 -6.05
C GLU A 47 -35.79 -21.54 -6.21
N ARG A 48 -35.44 -20.86 -5.11
CA ARG A 48 -35.12 -19.43 -5.12
C ARG A 48 -33.85 -19.16 -5.92
N LEU A 49 -32.80 -19.97 -5.76
CA LEU A 49 -31.54 -19.85 -6.47
C LEU A 49 -31.73 -20.07 -7.99
N LYS A 50 -32.59 -21.01 -8.41
CA LYS A 50 -32.96 -21.18 -9.83
C LYS A 50 -33.57 -19.90 -10.41
N LYS A 51 -34.47 -19.26 -9.66
CA LYS A 51 -35.09 -17.99 -10.08
C LYS A 51 -34.08 -16.85 -10.11
N ILE A 52 -33.17 -16.75 -9.13
CA ILE A 52 -32.09 -15.75 -9.07
C ILE A 52 -31.16 -15.89 -10.28
N ASN A 53 -30.77 -17.12 -10.62
CA ASN A 53 -29.92 -17.40 -11.79
C ASN A 53 -30.64 -17.02 -13.10
N ALA A 54 -31.94 -17.31 -13.20
CA ALA A 54 -32.75 -16.91 -14.34
C ALA A 54 -32.85 -15.37 -14.47
N ALA A 55 -33.07 -14.66 -13.36
CA ALA A 55 -33.10 -13.21 -13.34
C ALA A 55 -31.77 -12.59 -13.76
N TYR A 56 -30.64 -13.09 -13.23
CA TYR A 56 -29.32 -12.61 -13.63
C TYR A 56 -29.04 -12.88 -15.12
N THR A 57 -29.41 -14.06 -15.62
CA THR A 57 -29.23 -14.42 -17.04
C THR A 57 -29.95 -13.47 -17.99
N ILE A 58 -31.13 -12.97 -17.59
CA ILE A 58 -31.92 -12.04 -18.39
C ILE A 58 -31.48 -10.60 -18.19
N LEU A 59 -31.18 -10.17 -16.96
CA LEU A 59 -30.84 -8.77 -16.65
C LEU A 59 -29.38 -8.38 -16.94
N SER A 60 -28.45 -9.35 -16.97
CA SER A 60 -27.04 -9.09 -17.33
C SER A 60 -26.78 -9.00 -18.84
N ASP A 61 -27.73 -9.43 -19.67
CA ASP A 61 -27.68 -9.35 -21.13
C ASP A 61 -28.52 -8.15 -21.61
N PRO A 62 -27.91 -7.12 -22.23
CA PRO A 62 -28.63 -5.92 -22.64
C PRO A 62 -29.79 -6.15 -23.62
N ALA A 63 -29.69 -7.16 -24.50
CA ALA A 63 -30.76 -7.45 -25.46
C ALA A 63 -31.94 -8.13 -24.75
N LYS A 64 -31.66 -9.13 -23.90
CA LYS A 64 -32.69 -9.84 -23.13
C LYS A 64 -33.35 -8.95 -22.08
N ARG A 65 -32.59 -8.04 -21.47
CA ARG A 65 -33.13 -7.04 -20.53
C ARG A 65 -34.11 -6.11 -21.22
N ARG A 66 -33.80 -5.60 -22.42
CA ARG A 66 -34.70 -4.74 -23.19
C ARG A 66 -36.02 -5.45 -23.54
N ASP A 67 -35.94 -6.71 -23.98
CA ASP A 67 -37.13 -7.52 -24.30
C ASP A 67 -37.97 -7.80 -23.05
N TYR A 68 -37.32 -8.09 -21.93
CA TYR A 68 -37.96 -8.27 -20.63
C TYR A 68 -38.68 -7.00 -20.18
N ASP A 69 -38.01 -5.85 -20.23
CA ASP A 69 -38.59 -4.55 -19.87
C ASP A 69 -39.76 -4.17 -20.78
N ALA A 70 -39.69 -4.49 -22.08
CA ALA A 70 -40.78 -4.29 -23.01
C ALA A 70 -42.02 -5.14 -22.67
N ARG A 71 -41.82 -6.41 -22.30
CA ARG A 71 -42.90 -7.31 -21.85
C ARG A 71 -43.50 -6.87 -20.53
N GLU A 72 -42.68 -6.46 -19.57
CA GLU A 72 -43.16 -5.98 -18.27
C GLU A 72 -43.98 -4.68 -18.40
N ARG A 73 -43.54 -3.76 -19.28
CA ARG A 73 -44.33 -2.56 -19.61
C ARG A 73 -45.67 -2.92 -20.24
N ALA A 74 -45.68 -3.81 -21.24
CA ALA A 74 -46.92 -4.26 -21.89
C ALA A 74 -47.87 -4.97 -20.91
N ALA A 75 -47.35 -5.78 -19.99
CA ALA A 75 -48.13 -6.46 -18.96
C ALA A 75 -48.69 -5.49 -17.91
N GLN A 76 -47.96 -4.41 -17.58
CA GLN A 76 -48.45 -3.33 -16.73
C GLN A 76 -49.56 -2.52 -17.42
N THR A 77 -49.43 -2.24 -18.72
CA THR A 77 -50.47 -1.56 -19.51
C THR A 77 -51.73 -2.41 -19.67
N ALA A 78 -51.59 -3.73 -19.84
CA ALA A 78 -52.73 -4.66 -19.94
C ALA A 78 -53.49 -4.79 -18.61
N ARG A 79 -52.79 -4.85 -17.46
CA ARG A 79 -53.44 -4.84 -16.13
C ARG A 79 -54.18 -3.53 -15.83
N ALA A 80 -53.75 -2.41 -16.42
CA ALA A 80 -54.44 -1.13 -16.30
C ALA A 80 -55.68 -1.01 -17.21
N TYR A 81 -55.84 -1.92 -18.19
CA TYR A 81 -56.97 -1.93 -19.14
C TYR A 81 -58.12 -2.87 -18.70
N ASP A 82 -57.84 -3.89 -17.88
CA ASP A 82 -58.81 -4.91 -17.43
C ASP A 82 -59.70 -4.42 -16.26
N ASP A 83 -59.33 -3.33 -15.59
CA ASP A 83 -60.12 -2.68 -14.51
C ASP A 83 -61.24 -1.75 -15.04
N GLY A 84 -61.54 -1.77 -16.35
CA GLY A 84 -62.34 -0.74 -17.01
C GLY A 84 -63.51 -1.16 -17.91
N ASN A 85 -63.96 -2.42 -17.95
CA ASN A 85 -65.11 -2.78 -18.82
C ASN A 85 -66.07 -3.83 -18.21
N ASP A 86 -67.35 -3.45 -18.19
CA ASP A 86 -68.50 -4.08 -17.55
C ASP A 86 -69.14 -5.23 -18.37
N SER A 87 -69.94 -6.07 -17.69
CA SER A 87 -71.04 -6.93 -18.21
C SER A 87 -70.73 -8.38 -18.64
N ALA A 88 -71.44 -9.32 -18.01
CA ALA A 88 -71.54 -10.74 -18.37
C ALA A 88 -72.38 -10.99 -19.67
N PRO A 89 -72.27 -12.18 -20.30
CA PRO A 89 -73.30 -13.18 -20.05
C PRO A 89 -72.84 -14.66 -19.97
N ASP A 90 -73.71 -15.43 -19.34
CA ASP A 90 -73.70 -16.87 -19.06
C ASP A 90 -73.87 -17.75 -20.32
N PHE A 91 -73.01 -18.76 -20.50
CA PHE A 91 -73.29 -19.98 -21.25
C PHE A 91 -72.49 -21.16 -20.69
N GLY A 92 -73.21 -22.17 -20.20
CA GLY A 92 -72.63 -23.36 -19.57
C GLY A 92 -72.04 -24.37 -20.55
N PHE A 93 -70.95 -25.03 -20.11
CA PHE A 93 -70.59 -26.39 -20.52
C PHE A 93 -69.89 -27.14 -19.36
N ARG A 94 -70.34 -28.36 -19.09
CA ARG A 94 -69.81 -29.28 -18.06
C ARG A 94 -68.49 -29.93 -18.50
N ALA A 95 -67.57 -30.15 -17.54
CA ALA A 95 -66.78 -31.39 -17.25
C ALA A 95 -65.42 -31.01 -16.61
N ARG A 96 -64.81 -31.64 -15.59
CA ARG A 96 -64.96 -32.87 -14.78
C ARG A 96 -64.44 -32.56 -13.35
N PRO A 97 -64.81 -33.31 -12.30
CA PRO A 97 -64.42 -32.98 -10.93
C PRO A 97 -62.96 -33.36 -10.65
N ARG A 98 -62.11 -32.35 -10.39
CA ARG A 98 -60.80 -32.56 -9.76
C ARG A 98 -61.02 -32.71 -8.25
N ARG A 99 -60.57 -33.86 -7.72
CA ARG A 99 -60.57 -34.28 -6.30
C ARG A 99 -60.50 -33.11 -5.31
N ASN A 100 -61.55 -32.96 -4.50
CA ASN A 100 -61.60 -32.09 -3.33
C ASN A 100 -60.53 -32.49 -2.30
N ARG A 101 -59.43 -31.73 -2.22
CA ARG A 101 -58.79 -31.46 -0.94
C ARG A 101 -59.80 -30.60 -0.17
N SER A 102 -60.18 -30.96 1.06
CA SER A 102 -61.12 -30.12 1.81
C SER A 102 -60.56 -28.70 1.88
N GLU A 103 -61.35 -27.68 1.51
CA GLU A 103 -60.92 -26.28 1.49
C GLU A 103 -60.32 -25.85 2.84
N ARG A 104 -60.78 -26.47 3.94
CA ARG A 104 -60.23 -26.32 5.30
C ARG A 104 -58.80 -26.82 5.46
N GLN A 105 -58.38 -27.88 4.77
CA GLN A 105 -56.99 -28.34 4.76
C GLN A 105 -56.10 -27.46 3.89
N ALA A 106 -56.60 -27.00 2.74
CA ALA A 106 -55.87 -26.05 1.90
C ALA A 106 -55.63 -24.71 2.60
N ALA A 107 -56.61 -24.20 3.34
CA ALA A 107 -56.48 -22.97 4.14
C ALA A 107 -55.46 -23.12 5.29
N ARG A 108 -55.47 -24.24 6.02
CA ARG A 108 -54.50 -24.52 7.09
C ARG A 108 -53.07 -24.71 6.57
N ASP A 109 -52.92 -25.37 5.43
CA ASP A 109 -51.63 -25.51 4.75
C ASP A 109 -51.10 -24.14 4.30
N TRP A 110 -51.97 -23.27 3.80
CA TRP A 110 -51.64 -21.90 3.37
C TRP A 110 -51.24 -21.00 4.55
N GLU A 111 -51.99 -20.98 5.65
CA GLU A 111 -51.63 -20.23 6.88
C GLU A 111 -50.30 -20.72 7.46
N ARG A 112 -50.06 -22.04 7.46
CA ARG A 112 -48.79 -22.60 7.92
C ARG A 112 -47.64 -22.14 7.01
N GLN A 113 -47.84 -22.15 5.70
CA GLN A 113 -46.85 -21.72 4.71
C GLN A 113 -46.56 -20.22 4.80
N GLU A 114 -47.59 -19.39 5.01
CA GLU A 114 -47.46 -17.95 5.23
C GLU A 114 -46.73 -17.63 6.54
N SER A 115 -46.97 -18.41 7.61
CA SER A 115 -46.23 -18.28 8.88
C SER A 115 -44.74 -18.62 8.73
N GLU A 116 -44.41 -19.64 7.92
CA GLU A 116 -43.03 -20.04 7.67
C GLU A 116 -42.32 -19.03 6.76
N ILE A 117 -43.02 -18.45 5.79
CA ILE A 117 -42.51 -17.34 4.98
C ILE A 117 -42.22 -16.12 5.86
N ARG A 118 -43.15 -15.70 6.72
CA ARG A 118 -42.92 -14.58 7.66
C ARG A 118 -41.73 -14.83 8.58
N LYS A 119 -41.60 -16.02 9.16
CA LYS A 119 -40.43 -16.39 9.99
C LYS A 119 -39.12 -16.32 9.19
N THR A 120 -39.14 -16.75 7.94
CA THR A 120 -37.97 -16.72 7.05
C THR A 120 -37.60 -15.28 6.68
N GLU A 121 -38.59 -14.44 6.36
CA GLU A 121 -38.38 -13.02 6.08
C GLU A 121 -37.82 -12.27 7.30
N GLU A 122 -38.34 -12.55 8.49
CA GLU A 122 -37.80 -11.99 9.74
C GLU A 122 -36.38 -12.46 10.03
N PHE A 123 -36.08 -13.74 9.78
CA PHE A 123 -34.72 -14.28 9.91
C PHE A 123 -33.75 -13.59 8.96
N ILE A 124 -34.11 -13.43 7.69
CA ILE A 124 -33.29 -12.74 6.68
C ILE A 124 -33.11 -11.26 7.05
N ARG A 125 -34.16 -10.58 7.52
CA ARG A 125 -34.08 -9.19 8.00
C ARG A 125 -33.07 -9.06 9.14
N ARG A 126 -33.15 -9.95 10.15
CA ARG A 126 -32.18 -9.97 11.26
C ARG A 126 -30.76 -10.22 10.80
N GLN A 127 -30.55 -11.12 9.84
CA GLN A 127 -29.22 -11.37 9.26
C GLN A 127 -28.68 -10.16 8.50
N ARG A 128 -29.51 -9.44 7.75
CA ARG A 128 -29.14 -8.19 7.06
C ARG A 128 -28.80 -7.07 8.04
N GLU A 129 -29.61 -6.91 9.08
CA GLU A 129 -29.36 -5.93 10.16
C GLU A 129 -28.05 -6.25 10.90
N ALA A 130 -27.82 -7.53 11.24
CA ALA A 130 -26.58 -7.97 11.88
C ALA A 130 -25.35 -7.76 10.98
N ALA A 131 -25.45 -8.05 9.68
CA ALA A 131 -24.37 -7.81 8.73
C ALA A 131 -24.07 -6.31 8.56
N ALA A 132 -25.11 -5.48 8.42
CA ALA A 132 -24.95 -4.03 8.32
C ALA A 132 -24.36 -3.42 9.61
N GLN A 133 -24.73 -3.96 10.77
CA GLN A 133 -24.16 -3.55 12.05
C GLN A 133 -22.68 -3.95 12.15
N ALA A 134 -22.32 -5.18 11.77
CA ALA A 134 -20.93 -5.62 11.74
C ALA A 134 -20.06 -4.79 10.78
N GLU A 135 -20.60 -4.38 9.62
CA GLU A 135 -19.90 -3.47 8.70
C GLU A 135 -19.69 -2.08 9.31
N ARG A 136 -20.70 -1.51 9.99
CA ARG A 136 -20.57 -0.22 10.70
C ARG A 136 -19.54 -0.30 11.81
N GLU A 137 -19.59 -1.34 12.64
CA GLU A 137 -18.62 -1.57 13.72
C GLU A 137 -17.20 -1.73 13.18
N ARG A 138 -17.03 -2.44 12.05
CA ARG A 138 -15.74 -2.55 11.37
C ARG A 138 -15.25 -1.21 10.83
N ALA A 139 -16.12 -0.42 10.20
CA ALA A 139 -15.78 0.90 9.68
C ALA A 139 -15.43 1.89 10.80
N GLU A 140 -16.15 1.85 11.93
CA GLU A 140 -15.85 2.65 13.12
C GLU A 140 -14.53 2.21 13.78
N ALA A 141 -14.28 0.90 13.90
CA ALA A 141 -13.02 0.37 14.41
C ALA A 141 -11.84 0.79 13.52
N GLU A 142 -12.01 0.74 12.20
CA GLU A 142 -11.01 1.20 11.24
C GLU A 142 -10.80 2.72 11.32
N ALA A 143 -11.87 3.50 11.47
CA ALA A 143 -11.78 4.96 11.66
C ALA A 143 -11.06 5.32 12.97
N ARG A 144 -11.36 4.63 14.07
CA ARG A 144 -10.65 4.79 15.35
C ARG A 144 -9.19 4.40 15.22
N ALA A 145 -8.88 3.27 14.60
CA ALA A 145 -7.50 2.84 14.36
C ALA A 145 -6.73 3.85 13.51
N ARG A 146 -7.35 4.40 12.44
CA ARG A 146 -6.78 5.48 11.62
C ARG A 146 -6.56 6.76 12.42
N GLN A 147 -7.47 7.11 13.32
CA GLN A 147 -7.33 8.29 14.18
C GLN A 147 -6.17 8.12 15.18
N THR A 148 -6.10 6.98 15.88
CA THR A 148 -4.99 6.67 16.79
C THR A 148 -3.65 6.62 16.06
N ALA A 149 -3.61 6.05 14.84
CA ALA A 149 -2.39 6.07 14.01
C ALA A 149 -1.99 7.49 13.59
N ARG A 150 -2.96 8.36 13.26
CA ARG A 150 -2.74 9.78 12.92
C ARG A 150 -2.15 10.62 14.04
N GLU A 151 -2.37 10.21 15.29
CA GLU A 151 -1.83 10.85 16.48
C GLU A 151 -0.46 10.25 16.88
N ARG A 152 -0.21 8.99 16.51
CA ARG A 152 0.98 8.24 16.92
C ARG A 152 2.16 8.33 15.94
N TYR A 153 1.90 8.46 14.64
CA TYR A 153 2.93 8.37 13.59
C TYR A 153 3.07 9.67 12.79
N PRO A 154 4.29 9.99 12.33
CA PRO A 154 4.52 11.04 11.34
C PRO A 154 3.64 10.86 10.10
N ARG A 155 3.19 11.97 9.51
CA ARG A 155 2.27 11.95 8.37
C ARG A 155 3.04 12.05 7.06
N ALA A 156 2.87 11.07 6.20
CA ALA A 156 3.46 11.05 4.87
C ALA A 156 2.39 11.35 3.80
N HIS A 157 2.68 12.26 2.87
CA HIS A 157 1.81 12.54 1.72
C HIS A 157 2.63 12.84 0.47
N LEU A 158 2.09 12.46 -0.69
CA LEU A 158 2.72 12.76 -1.98
C LEU A 158 2.40 14.19 -2.41
N GLN A 159 3.42 14.88 -2.90
CA GLN A 159 3.35 16.19 -3.52
C GLN A 159 4.12 16.14 -4.84
N GLY A 160 3.41 15.83 -5.93
CA GLY A 160 4.05 15.57 -7.23
C GLY A 160 4.97 14.36 -7.17
N GLU A 161 6.24 14.52 -7.54
CA GLU A 161 7.28 13.47 -7.48
C GLU A 161 8.02 13.40 -6.13
N ARG A 162 7.50 14.07 -5.09
CA ARG A 162 8.09 14.08 -3.75
C ARG A 162 7.15 13.45 -2.75
N LEU A 163 7.71 12.74 -1.77
CA LEU A 163 7.00 12.32 -0.58
C LEU A 163 7.41 13.24 0.57
N ILE A 164 6.45 13.93 1.16
CA ILE A 164 6.69 14.84 2.28
C ILE A 164 6.23 14.17 3.57
N VAL A 165 7.15 13.99 4.51
CA VAL A 165 6.89 13.41 5.83
C VAL A 165 6.94 14.49 6.89
N THR A 166 5.80 14.83 7.47
CA THR A 166 5.68 15.82 8.55
C THR A 166 5.93 15.13 9.89
N LEU A 167 6.99 15.54 10.58
CA LEU A 167 7.38 15.01 11.89
C LEU A 167 6.66 15.75 13.03
N GLN A 168 6.60 17.08 12.92
CA GLN A 168 5.97 18.00 13.87
C GLN A 168 5.46 19.25 13.10
N PRO A 169 4.68 20.15 13.72
CA PRO A 169 4.39 21.45 13.10
C PRO A 169 5.67 22.13 12.64
N GLU A 170 5.71 22.58 11.38
CA GLU A 170 6.86 23.26 10.77
C GLU A 170 8.15 22.42 10.62
N LEU A 171 8.12 21.13 10.94
CA LEU A 171 9.26 20.22 10.74
C LEU A 171 8.87 19.06 9.82
N TRP A 172 9.48 19.02 8.64
CA TRP A 172 9.23 18.00 7.62
C TRP A 172 10.50 17.45 7.00
N MET A 173 10.38 16.27 6.41
CA MET A 173 11.43 15.60 5.65
C MET A 173 10.94 15.37 4.21
N PRO A 174 11.56 16.00 3.21
CA PRO A 174 11.30 15.69 1.82
C PRO A 174 12.05 14.43 1.39
N PHE A 175 11.36 13.54 0.68
CA PHE A 175 11.93 12.39 0.01
C PHE A 175 11.72 12.53 -1.49
N LEU A 176 12.76 12.23 -2.27
CA LEU A 176 12.76 12.32 -3.72
C LEU A 176 12.56 10.94 -4.33
N ARG A 177 11.75 10.89 -5.38
CA ARG A 177 11.46 9.67 -6.14
C ARG A 177 12.70 9.20 -6.90
N ILE A 178 13.06 7.93 -6.75
CA ILE A 178 14.02 7.25 -7.59
C ILE A 178 13.26 6.26 -8.49
N PRO A 179 13.20 6.50 -9.81
CA PRO A 179 12.44 5.65 -10.72
C PRO A 179 12.93 4.20 -10.73
N ALA A 180 11.99 3.27 -10.88
CA ALA A 180 12.31 1.87 -11.16
C ALA A 180 13.20 1.75 -12.42
N GLY A 181 14.11 0.79 -12.43
CA GLY A 181 14.95 0.53 -13.60
C GLY A 181 16.36 0.08 -13.23
N GLU A 182 17.13 -0.17 -14.28
CA GLU A 182 18.51 -0.65 -14.20
C GLU A 182 19.50 0.49 -13.98
N PHE A 183 20.59 0.16 -13.29
CA PHE A 183 21.75 1.03 -13.19
C PHE A 183 23.04 0.20 -13.10
N ARG A 184 24.18 0.86 -13.35
CA ARG A 184 25.51 0.28 -13.19
C ARG A 184 25.98 0.47 -11.75
N MET A 185 26.09 -0.64 -11.01
CA MET A 185 26.59 -0.69 -9.63
C MET A 185 28.06 -1.11 -9.61
N GLY A 186 28.86 -0.49 -8.76
CA GLY A 186 30.31 -0.68 -8.68
C GLY A 186 31.12 0.17 -9.66
N SER A 187 32.44 0.04 -9.58
CA SER A 187 33.38 0.85 -10.35
C SER A 187 34.02 0.09 -11.51
N ASP A 188 34.19 0.80 -12.62
CA ASP A 188 35.06 0.41 -13.72
C ASP A 188 36.44 1.07 -13.52
N PRO A 189 37.53 0.31 -13.31
CA PRO A 189 38.88 0.85 -13.15
C PRO A 189 39.36 1.75 -14.30
N LEU A 190 38.81 1.60 -15.50
CA LEU A 190 39.15 2.43 -16.64
C LEU A 190 38.59 3.86 -16.50
N GLN A 191 37.45 4.01 -15.82
CA GLN A 191 36.81 5.29 -15.55
C GLN A 191 37.15 5.84 -14.16
N ASP A 192 37.39 4.94 -13.20
CA ASP A 192 37.68 5.25 -11.80
C ASP A 192 39.00 4.59 -11.37
N PRO A 193 40.15 5.26 -11.57
CA PRO A 193 41.46 4.72 -11.23
C PRO A 193 41.67 4.46 -9.73
N LEU A 194 40.80 5.00 -8.86
CA LEU A 194 40.86 4.84 -7.41
C LEU A 194 40.03 3.64 -6.91
N ALA A 195 39.34 2.93 -7.81
CA ALA A 195 38.51 1.78 -7.49
C ALA A 195 39.30 0.64 -6.84
N VAL A 196 38.87 0.19 -5.67
CA VAL A 196 39.46 -0.98 -5.00
C VAL A 196 38.77 -2.28 -5.38
N ALA A 197 39.35 -3.43 -4.99
CA ALA A 197 38.82 -4.76 -5.31
C ALA A 197 37.36 -4.96 -4.90
N ALA A 198 36.95 -4.48 -3.71
CA ALA A 198 35.60 -4.66 -3.19
C ALA A 198 34.50 -3.91 -3.97
N GLU A 199 34.89 -2.94 -4.80
CA GLU A 199 33.97 -2.13 -5.62
C GLU A 199 33.77 -2.74 -7.01
N ARG A 200 34.37 -3.90 -7.29
CA ARG A 200 34.47 -4.50 -8.62
C ARG A 200 33.93 -5.94 -8.61
N PRO A 201 33.49 -6.46 -9.77
CA PRO A 201 33.27 -5.76 -11.03
C PRO A 201 32.08 -4.79 -10.99
N GLN A 202 32.10 -3.81 -11.90
CA GLN A 202 30.87 -3.08 -12.22
C GLN A 202 29.87 -4.03 -12.89
N HIS A 203 28.63 -4.02 -12.43
CA HIS A 203 27.58 -4.95 -12.88
C HIS A 203 26.21 -4.26 -12.93
N LEU A 204 25.24 -4.90 -13.60
CA LEU A 204 23.88 -4.37 -13.72
C LEU A 204 23.03 -4.82 -12.53
N VAL A 205 22.33 -3.86 -11.92
CA VAL A 205 21.32 -4.09 -10.89
C VAL A 205 20.03 -3.42 -11.31
N ARG A 206 18.90 -4.11 -11.09
CA ARG A 206 17.56 -3.57 -11.32
C ARG A 206 16.88 -3.28 -9.99
N LEU A 207 16.45 -2.05 -9.79
CA LEU A 207 15.69 -1.65 -8.60
C LEU A 207 14.25 -1.31 -8.95
N SER A 208 13.34 -1.67 -8.05
CA SER A 208 11.98 -1.12 -8.02
C SER A 208 12.03 0.38 -7.71
N GLU A 209 10.90 1.06 -7.88
CA GLU A 209 10.77 2.45 -7.47
C GLU A 209 10.77 2.57 -5.94
N TYR A 210 11.42 3.60 -5.44
CA TYR A 210 11.44 3.97 -4.01
C TYR A 210 11.60 5.47 -3.88
N PHE A 211 11.34 5.98 -2.68
CA PHE A 211 11.62 7.35 -2.30
C PHE A 211 12.79 7.36 -1.32
N ILE A 212 13.68 8.34 -1.41
CA ILE A 212 14.82 8.48 -0.50
C ILE A 212 14.92 9.91 0.02
N ALA A 213 15.20 10.06 1.32
CA ALA A 213 15.30 11.36 1.97
C ALA A 213 16.30 12.24 1.23
N GLN A 214 15.91 13.49 0.96
CA GLN A 214 16.69 14.44 0.16
C GLN A 214 18.11 14.64 0.73
N ALA A 215 18.20 14.65 2.05
CA ALA A 215 19.43 14.83 2.81
C ALA A 215 19.53 13.78 3.94
N PRO A 216 20.70 13.62 4.59
CA PRO A 216 20.80 12.84 5.83
C PRO A 216 19.85 13.37 6.91
N VAL A 217 19.48 12.50 7.86
CA VAL A 217 18.62 12.90 8.99
C VAL A 217 19.33 13.96 9.82
N THR A 218 18.68 15.08 10.11
CA THR A 218 19.28 16.15 10.92
C THR A 218 19.12 15.94 12.41
N TYR A 219 19.89 16.66 13.23
CA TYR A 219 19.70 16.67 14.69
C TYR A 219 18.29 17.10 15.10
N GLU A 220 17.72 18.12 14.46
CA GLU A 220 16.35 18.59 14.75
C GLU A 220 15.30 17.49 14.46
N GLN A 221 15.44 16.79 13.33
CA GLN A 221 14.56 15.68 12.97
C GLN A 221 14.70 14.51 13.95
N TYR A 222 15.93 14.20 14.37
CA TYR A 222 16.20 13.13 15.32
C TYR A 222 15.74 13.50 16.75
N GLN A 223 15.79 14.77 17.14
CA GLN A 223 15.22 15.27 18.39
C GLN A 223 13.70 15.07 18.44
N ALA A 224 13.00 15.35 17.34
CA ALA A 224 11.56 15.10 17.25
C ALA A 224 11.21 13.63 17.49
N PHE A 225 12.01 12.71 16.96
CA PHE A 225 11.92 11.27 17.24
C PHE A 225 12.13 10.96 18.73
N GLN A 226 13.22 11.45 19.32
CA GLN A 226 13.55 11.18 20.73
C GLN A 226 12.45 11.70 21.67
N HIS A 227 11.92 12.90 21.41
CA HIS A 227 10.83 13.47 22.19
C HIS A 227 9.55 12.62 22.11
N ALA A 228 9.26 12.05 20.94
CA ALA A 228 8.07 11.22 20.74
C ALA A 228 8.19 9.83 21.40
N VAL A 229 9.38 9.21 21.34
CA VAL A 229 9.56 7.80 21.75
C VAL A 229 10.11 7.66 23.17
N ARG A 230 10.87 8.66 23.65
CA ARG A 230 11.53 8.64 24.96
C ARG A 230 11.31 9.98 25.71
N PRO A 231 10.06 10.33 26.03
CA PRO A 231 9.76 11.60 26.69
C PRO A 231 10.47 11.71 28.04
N GLY A 232 11.10 12.85 28.31
CA GLY A 232 11.81 13.14 29.56
C GLY A 232 13.28 12.70 29.61
N VAL A 233 13.79 12.02 28.58
CA VAL A 233 15.22 11.74 28.45
C VAL A 233 15.90 12.90 27.71
N ALA A 234 16.66 13.71 28.44
CA ALA A 234 17.46 14.77 27.85
C ALA A 234 18.65 14.17 27.07
N TRP A 235 18.58 14.21 25.74
CA TRP A 235 19.73 13.92 24.89
C TRP A 235 20.54 15.19 24.68
N GLY A 236 21.82 15.15 25.06
CA GLY A 236 22.74 16.26 24.85
C GLY A 236 23.12 16.36 23.37
N PHE A 237 22.72 17.45 22.73
CA PHE A 237 23.13 17.78 21.37
C PHE A 237 24.00 19.04 21.39
N PRO A 238 24.99 19.16 20.49
CA PRO A 238 25.75 20.39 20.36
C PRO A 238 24.82 21.56 20.01
N SER A 239 25.00 22.72 20.64
CA SER A 239 24.26 23.92 20.26
C SER A 239 24.62 24.33 18.83
N ASN A 240 23.64 24.86 18.08
CA ASN A 240 23.76 25.28 16.68
C ASN A 240 23.96 24.14 15.65
N PHE A 241 23.61 22.90 16.00
CA PHE A 241 23.71 21.74 15.09
C PHE A 241 22.36 21.26 14.56
N ASP A 242 21.27 22.00 14.77
CA ASP A 242 19.91 21.56 14.44
C ASP A 242 19.76 21.07 12.99
N LEU A 243 20.39 21.78 12.05
CA LEU A 243 20.40 21.46 10.61
C LEU A 243 21.60 20.59 10.17
N HIS A 244 22.49 20.21 11.08
CA HIS A 244 23.58 19.29 10.78
C HIS A 244 23.07 17.85 10.77
N PRO A 245 23.70 16.94 10.00
CA PRO A 245 23.37 15.52 10.06
C PRO A 245 23.59 14.98 11.47
N VAL A 246 22.64 14.18 11.96
CA VAL A 246 22.78 13.48 13.23
C VAL A 246 23.94 12.48 13.12
N THR A 247 24.84 12.51 14.10
CA THR A 247 25.96 11.57 14.21
C THR A 247 26.00 10.92 15.58
N ASN A 248 26.97 10.04 15.82
CA ASN A 248 27.02 9.22 17.04
C ASN A 248 25.77 8.35 17.25
N VAL A 249 25.16 7.91 16.16
CA VAL A 249 24.03 6.98 16.16
C VAL A 249 24.47 5.61 15.67
N SER A 250 24.03 4.56 16.36
CA SER A 250 24.29 3.18 15.95
C SER A 250 23.34 2.77 14.83
N TRP A 251 23.60 1.62 14.21
CA TRP A 251 22.71 1.07 13.20
C TRP A 251 21.31 0.77 13.77
N ASP A 252 21.25 0.26 15.01
CA ASP A 252 20.00 -0.02 15.71
C ASP A 252 19.23 1.28 16.02
N ASP A 253 19.93 2.34 16.45
CA ASP A 253 19.32 3.67 16.66
C ASP A 253 18.68 4.21 15.37
N ALA A 254 19.36 4.04 14.22
CA ALA A 254 18.85 4.44 12.91
C ALA A 254 17.63 3.61 12.46
N LEU A 255 17.59 2.31 12.79
CA LEU A 255 16.42 1.47 12.56
C LEU A 255 15.23 1.86 13.43
N GLU A 256 15.45 2.21 14.71
CA GLU A 256 14.38 2.71 15.58
C GLU A 256 13.74 3.98 15.00
N PHE A 257 14.55 4.90 14.47
CA PHE A 257 14.05 6.09 13.77
C PHE A 257 13.18 5.72 12.56
N CYS A 258 13.65 4.79 11.72
CA CYS A 258 12.87 4.29 10.57
C CYS A 258 11.54 3.63 11.00
N ASN A 259 11.56 2.86 12.09
CA ASN A 259 10.38 2.21 12.64
C ASN A 259 9.37 3.23 13.18
N TRP A 260 9.85 4.32 13.79
CA TRP A 260 8.99 5.42 14.24
C TRP A 260 8.33 6.16 13.08
N LEU A 261 9.02 6.35 11.95
CA LEU A 261 8.43 6.93 10.74
C LEU A 261 7.37 6.00 10.09
N THR A 262 7.49 4.68 10.29
CA THR A 262 6.62 3.69 9.65
C THR A 262 5.19 3.77 10.17
N GLY A 263 4.27 4.04 9.23
CA GLY A 263 2.86 4.20 9.50
C GLY A 263 1.98 3.70 8.35
N PRO A 264 0.67 3.98 8.37
CA PRO A 264 -0.22 3.56 7.30
C PRO A 264 0.22 4.09 5.93
N GLY A 265 0.29 3.20 4.94
CA GLY A 265 0.59 3.52 3.54
C GLY A 265 2.07 3.55 3.16
N TRP A 266 2.99 3.78 4.11
CA TRP A 266 4.42 3.87 3.83
C TRP A 266 5.26 3.12 4.86
N LYS A 267 6.20 2.31 4.36
CA LYS A 267 7.24 1.65 5.15
C LYS A 267 8.54 2.42 4.99
N PHE A 268 9.15 2.79 6.11
CA PHE A 268 10.44 3.46 6.14
C PHE A 268 11.53 2.50 6.63
N ARG A 269 12.72 2.58 6.04
CA ARG A 269 13.87 1.75 6.38
C ARG A 269 15.17 2.43 5.95
N LEU A 270 16.30 1.86 6.34
CA LEU A 270 17.59 2.23 5.74
C LEU A 270 17.63 1.82 4.26
N PRO A 271 18.33 2.59 3.41
CA PRO A 271 18.56 2.20 2.01
C PRO A 271 19.34 0.89 1.97
N THR A 272 19.05 0.06 0.97
CA THR A 272 20.02 -0.95 0.57
C THR A 272 21.26 -0.26 -0.03
N GLU A 273 22.40 -0.93 -0.02
CA GLU A 273 23.63 -0.43 -0.64
C GLU A 273 23.39 -0.06 -2.12
N ALA A 274 22.60 -0.88 -2.83
CA ALA A 274 22.24 -0.62 -4.22
C ALA A 274 21.34 0.60 -4.39
N GLU A 275 20.33 0.76 -3.54
CA GLU A 275 19.46 1.94 -3.55
C GLU A 275 20.24 3.21 -3.23
N TRP A 276 21.17 3.15 -2.28
CA TRP A 276 22.02 4.28 -1.95
C TRP A 276 22.90 4.66 -3.14
N GLU A 277 23.57 3.68 -3.77
CA GLU A 277 24.48 3.94 -4.88
C GLU A 277 23.76 4.48 -6.12
N LYS A 278 22.61 3.91 -6.49
CA LYS A 278 21.78 4.43 -7.59
C LYS A 278 21.36 5.86 -7.30
N ALA A 279 20.88 6.14 -6.08
CA ALA A 279 20.45 7.47 -5.67
C ALA A 279 21.61 8.49 -5.73
N ALA A 280 22.83 8.06 -5.40
CA ALA A 280 24.02 8.91 -5.43
C ALA A 280 24.50 9.24 -6.85
N ARG A 281 24.49 8.26 -7.76
CA ARG A 281 25.18 8.39 -9.05
C ARG A 281 24.27 8.40 -10.28
N GLY A 282 22.99 8.12 -10.13
CA GLY A 282 22.12 7.91 -11.27
C GLY A 282 22.38 6.55 -11.96
N VAL A 283 22.25 6.53 -13.28
CA VAL A 283 22.31 5.29 -14.09
C VAL A 283 23.54 5.20 -14.99
N ASP A 284 24.31 6.28 -15.10
CA ASP A 284 25.41 6.44 -16.06
C ASP A 284 26.78 5.99 -15.54
N GLY A 285 26.87 5.57 -14.27
CA GLY A 285 28.12 5.08 -13.69
C GLY A 285 29.12 6.18 -13.36
N ARG A 286 28.70 7.43 -13.14
CA ARG A 286 29.59 8.52 -12.72
C ARG A 286 30.33 8.26 -11.40
N VAL A 287 31.49 8.88 -11.21
CA VAL A 287 32.36 8.69 -10.03
C VAL A 287 31.84 9.43 -8.79
N PHE A 288 31.39 10.68 -8.95
CA PHE A 288 30.83 11.54 -7.92
C PHE A 288 29.38 11.93 -8.27
N PRO A 289 28.56 12.40 -7.32
CA PRO A 289 27.16 12.76 -7.61
C PRO A 289 27.03 13.75 -8.78
N TRP A 290 27.96 14.69 -8.88
CA TRP A 290 28.00 15.73 -9.89
C TRP A 290 28.75 15.39 -11.19
N GLY A 291 29.40 14.22 -11.30
CA GLY A 291 30.14 13.84 -12.50
C GLY A 291 31.40 13.01 -12.23
N ASN A 292 32.33 13.02 -13.18
CA ASN A 292 33.55 12.21 -13.09
C ASN A 292 34.77 13.01 -12.58
N GLU A 293 34.72 14.33 -12.68
CA GLU A 293 35.79 15.20 -12.23
C GLU A 293 35.59 15.60 -10.77
N TRP A 294 36.67 15.51 -9.99
CA TRP A 294 36.66 15.95 -8.60
C TRP A 294 36.48 17.47 -8.52
N ASP A 295 35.63 17.91 -7.59
CA ASP A 295 35.40 19.32 -7.30
C ASP A 295 35.16 19.48 -5.79
N ALA A 296 36.17 20.00 -5.08
CA ALA A 296 36.12 20.19 -3.64
C ALA A 296 35.08 21.25 -3.20
N THR A 297 34.55 22.06 -4.13
CA THR A 297 33.53 23.08 -3.82
C THR A 297 32.11 22.51 -3.74
N ARG A 298 31.95 21.19 -3.93
CA ARG A 298 30.66 20.50 -4.02
C ARG A 298 30.39 19.55 -2.85
N THR A 299 31.28 19.49 -1.86
CA THR A 299 31.19 18.54 -0.76
C THR A 299 31.97 19.04 0.45
N ASN A 300 31.57 18.59 1.64
CA ASN A 300 32.40 18.68 2.84
C ASN A 300 33.19 17.37 2.98
N ALA A 301 34.47 17.38 2.62
CA ALA A 301 35.38 16.24 2.69
C ALA A 301 36.81 16.75 2.93
N ASP A 302 37.76 15.83 3.17
CA ASP A 302 39.18 16.16 3.35
C ASP A 302 39.43 17.26 4.40
N ASP A 303 38.72 17.16 5.53
CA ASP A 303 38.77 18.08 6.67
C ASP A 303 38.39 19.55 6.35
N PHE A 304 37.66 19.80 5.26
CA PHE A 304 37.24 21.14 4.83
C PHE A 304 36.69 22.03 5.96
N ALA A 305 35.75 21.51 6.75
CA ALA A 305 35.17 22.20 7.90
C ALA A 305 35.65 21.67 9.26
N ASN A 306 36.50 20.64 9.30
CA ASN A 306 36.90 19.87 10.51
C ASN A 306 35.70 19.30 11.33
N THR A 307 34.49 19.37 10.80
CA THR A 307 33.25 18.86 11.37
C THR A 307 32.20 18.76 10.25
N THR A 308 31.03 18.24 10.58
CA THR A 308 29.85 18.26 9.70
C THR A 308 29.42 19.69 9.36
N THR A 309 28.74 19.86 8.24
CA THR A 309 28.09 21.12 7.83
C THR A 309 26.57 20.96 7.84
N PRO A 310 25.79 22.06 7.91
CA PRO A 310 24.35 21.99 7.68
C PRO A 310 24.05 21.25 6.38
N VAL A 311 23.04 20.39 6.41
CA VAL A 311 22.65 19.61 5.23
C VAL A 311 22.26 20.54 4.08
N GLY A 312 22.64 20.18 2.85
CA GLY A 312 22.34 20.96 1.65
C GLY A 312 23.21 22.20 1.44
N LEU A 313 24.27 22.43 2.24
CA LEU A 313 25.16 23.59 2.09
C LEU A 313 25.77 23.71 0.68
N PHE A 314 26.01 22.58 0.02
CA PHE A 314 26.62 22.51 -1.32
C PHE A 314 25.60 22.35 -2.44
N SER A 315 24.31 22.34 -2.11
CA SER A 315 23.23 22.21 -3.09
C SER A 315 23.02 23.53 -3.86
N PRO A 316 22.65 23.48 -5.16
CA PRO A 316 22.42 22.27 -5.95
C PRO A 316 23.70 21.73 -6.64
N ALA A 317 24.84 22.42 -6.52
CA ALA A 317 26.03 22.07 -7.28
C ALA A 317 26.60 20.69 -6.91
N GLY A 318 26.50 20.29 -5.64
CA GLY A 318 26.92 18.98 -5.15
C GLY A 318 25.86 17.89 -5.20
N ASP A 319 24.66 18.19 -5.71
CA ASP A 319 23.56 17.23 -5.69
C ASP A 319 23.78 16.06 -6.64
N SER A 320 23.16 14.94 -6.30
CA SER A 320 23.04 13.80 -7.22
C SER A 320 22.16 14.14 -8.44
N PRO A 321 22.15 13.29 -9.48
CA PRO A 321 21.26 13.47 -10.64
C PRO A 321 19.77 13.55 -10.28
N PHE A 322 19.40 13.02 -9.11
CA PHE A 322 18.04 13.03 -8.61
C PHE A 322 17.75 14.18 -7.63
N GLY A 323 18.72 15.07 -7.38
CA GLY A 323 18.56 16.24 -6.49
C GLY A 323 18.80 15.94 -5.01
N LEU A 324 19.52 14.85 -4.70
CA LEU A 324 19.87 14.47 -3.33
C LEU A 324 21.14 15.20 -2.90
N SER A 325 21.10 15.87 -1.75
CA SER A 325 22.24 16.57 -1.18
C SER A 325 23.11 15.60 -0.37
N ASP A 326 24.38 15.99 -0.20
CA ASP A 326 25.34 15.35 0.71
C ASP A 326 25.52 13.84 0.45
N MET A 327 25.30 13.37 -0.78
CA MET A 327 25.57 11.97 -1.17
C MET A 327 27.08 11.65 -1.23
N SER A 328 27.93 12.67 -1.12
CA SER A 328 29.39 12.57 -1.06
C SER A 328 29.87 13.48 0.08
N GLY A 329 30.59 12.93 1.05
CA GLY A 329 31.10 13.66 2.22
C GLY A 329 30.06 13.95 3.30
N ASN A 330 30.35 14.93 4.15
CA ASN A 330 29.63 15.31 5.37
C ASN A 330 29.60 14.19 6.42
N VAL A 331 28.84 13.11 6.20
CA VAL A 331 28.81 11.94 7.09
C VAL A 331 28.75 10.65 6.29
N TRP A 332 29.39 9.60 6.82
CA TRP A 332 29.10 8.24 6.39
C TRP A 332 27.62 7.95 6.67
N GLU A 333 27.01 7.13 5.84
CA GLU A 333 25.59 6.78 5.99
C GLU A 333 25.38 5.28 6.10
N TRP A 334 24.70 4.84 7.18
CA TRP A 334 24.27 3.46 7.36
C TRP A 334 23.37 2.97 6.23
N CYS A 335 23.69 1.78 5.70
CA CYS A 335 22.81 1.01 4.80
C CYS A 335 22.20 -0.21 5.54
N ALA A 336 21.27 -0.90 4.91
CA ALA A 336 20.64 -2.11 5.44
C ALA A 336 21.54 -3.37 5.33
N ASP A 337 22.41 -3.40 4.32
CA ASP A 337 23.14 -4.59 3.89
C ASP A 337 24.29 -4.95 4.83
N LYS A 338 24.54 -6.26 4.95
CA LYS A 338 25.79 -6.75 5.55
C LYS A 338 26.94 -6.58 4.57
N TYR A 339 28.09 -6.20 5.07
CA TYR A 339 29.27 -6.01 4.22
C TYR A 339 29.97 -7.34 3.93
N ASN A 340 30.20 -7.60 2.64
CA ASN A 340 31.10 -8.63 2.15
C ASN A 340 31.89 -8.08 0.96
N ALA A 341 33.22 -8.18 1.03
CA ALA A 341 34.12 -7.66 0.01
C ALA A 341 33.98 -8.36 -1.36
N GLU A 342 33.51 -9.60 -1.37
CA GLU A 342 33.34 -10.42 -2.58
C GLU A 342 31.92 -10.35 -3.17
N GLU A 343 31.00 -9.59 -2.53
CA GLU A 343 29.59 -9.58 -2.93
C GLU A 343 29.40 -9.21 -4.41
N TYR A 344 30.13 -8.21 -4.90
CA TYR A 344 30.00 -7.73 -6.28
C TYR A 344 30.56 -8.73 -7.31
N ALA A 345 31.43 -9.66 -6.91
CA ALA A 345 31.99 -10.67 -7.80
C ALA A 345 30.99 -11.79 -8.15
N ARG A 346 29.82 -11.82 -7.50
CA ARG A 346 28.74 -12.76 -7.79
C ARG A 346 28.07 -12.38 -9.11
N ARG A 347 27.98 -13.33 -10.05
CA ARG A 347 27.80 -13.06 -11.49
C ARG A 347 26.35 -12.96 -11.98
N GLU A 348 25.38 -12.91 -11.07
CA GLU A 348 23.97 -12.88 -11.47
C GLU A 348 23.46 -11.45 -11.51
N ALA A 349 22.70 -11.07 -12.54
CA ALA A 349 21.99 -9.80 -12.54
C ALA A 349 20.95 -9.82 -11.43
N ILE A 350 21.04 -8.87 -10.50
CA ILE A 350 20.26 -8.91 -9.26
C ILE A 350 19.12 -7.89 -9.31
N VAL A 351 17.92 -8.35 -8.97
CA VAL A 351 16.74 -7.51 -8.80
C VAL A 351 16.56 -7.23 -7.31
N ASN A 352 16.54 -5.95 -6.91
CA ASN A 352 16.40 -5.50 -5.52
C ASN A 352 17.34 -6.25 -4.53
N PRO A 353 18.68 -6.23 -4.75
CA PRO A 353 19.62 -6.87 -3.83
C PRO A 353 19.48 -6.29 -2.41
N THR A 354 19.52 -7.18 -1.42
CA THR A 354 19.50 -6.82 0.02
C THR A 354 20.79 -7.24 0.73
N GLY A 355 21.85 -7.47 -0.04
CA GLY A 355 23.14 -7.94 0.44
C GLY A 355 23.14 -9.40 0.90
N PRO A 356 24.29 -9.90 1.38
CA PRO A 356 24.44 -11.26 1.86
C PRO A 356 23.77 -11.49 3.21
N GLN A 357 23.45 -12.76 3.49
CA GLN A 357 22.90 -13.20 4.79
C GLN A 357 23.88 -12.99 5.96
N ALA A 358 25.18 -13.00 5.69
CA ALA A 358 26.25 -12.82 6.67
C ALA A 358 27.36 -11.92 6.11
N GLY A 359 28.04 -11.19 6.99
CA GLY A 359 29.11 -10.27 6.62
C GLY A 359 29.92 -9.79 7.83
N GLU A 360 31.00 -9.05 7.56
CA GLU A 360 31.94 -8.55 8.57
C GLU A 360 31.33 -7.46 9.48
N GLY A 361 30.36 -6.72 8.93
CA GLY A 361 29.63 -5.67 9.61
C GLY A 361 28.47 -5.18 8.76
N VAL A 362 28.10 -3.91 8.91
CA VAL A 362 27.05 -3.28 8.11
C VAL A 362 27.68 -2.24 7.18
N VAL A 363 27.19 -2.20 5.95
CA VAL A 363 27.65 -1.27 4.92
C VAL A 363 27.41 0.18 5.34
N ILE A 364 28.42 1.02 5.12
CA ILE A 364 28.32 2.48 5.16
C ILE A 364 28.83 3.08 3.85
N ARG A 365 28.19 4.15 3.37
CA ARG A 365 28.48 4.77 2.07
C ARG A 365 28.65 6.30 2.19
N GLY A 366 29.13 6.94 1.13
CA GLY A 366 29.21 8.40 0.99
C GLY A 366 30.54 9.05 1.39
N GLY A 367 31.29 8.45 2.31
CA GLY A 367 32.39 9.15 2.96
C GLY A 367 31.88 10.22 3.94
N ALA A 368 32.79 10.89 4.64
CA ALA A 368 32.44 11.90 5.63
C ALA A 368 33.36 13.12 5.51
N PHE A 369 33.13 14.14 6.35
CA PHE A 369 33.93 15.36 6.37
C PHE A 369 35.44 15.13 6.53
N ASP A 370 35.85 14.08 7.24
CA ASP A 370 37.24 13.68 7.49
C ASP A 370 37.76 12.63 6.50
N ALA A 371 36.96 12.28 5.49
CA ALA A 371 37.30 11.26 4.53
C ALA A 371 38.08 11.87 3.35
N PRO A 372 39.21 11.27 2.93
CA PRO A 372 39.94 11.72 1.74
C PRO A 372 39.13 11.42 0.47
N LEU A 373 39.46 12.10 -0.62
CA LEU A 373 38.81 11.98 -1.95
C LEU A 373 38.47 10.55 -2.36
N LYS A 374 39.40 9.60 -2.18
CA LYS A 374 39.20 8.19 -2.56
C LYS A 374 38.02 7.52 -1.84
N ARG A 375 37.52 8.08 -0.73
CA ARG A 375 36.45 7.55 0.12
C ARG A 375 35.10 8.25 -0.05
N VAL A 376 35.03 9.32 -0.83
CA VAL A 376 33.78 10.08 -1.09
C VAL A 376 33.21 9.82 -2.50
N ARG A 377 33.72 8.80 -3.20
CA ARG A 377 33.20 8.36 -4.50
C ARG A 377 31.88 7.59 -4.32
N CYS A 378 30.97 7.71 -5.28
CA CYS A 378 29.66 7.05 -5.25
C CYS A 378 29.76 5.52 -5.09
N ALA A 379 30.74 4.88 -5.71
CA ALA A 379 30.92 3.43 -5.65
C ALA A 379 31.74 2.95 -4.44
N GLN A 380 32.32 3.85 -3.64
CA GLN A 380 33.20 3.45 -2.56
C GLN A 380 32.43 2.77 -1.43
N ARG A 381 32.81 1.52 -1.14
CA ARG A 381 32.18 0.70 -0.11
C ARG A 381 33.00 0.70 1.16
N ASN A 382 32.34 0.81 2.29
CA ASN A 382 32.97 0.66 3.59
C ASN A 382 31.98 -0.01 4.55
N TRP A 383 32.43 -0.31 5.77
CA TRP A 383 31.58 -0.88 6.80
C TRP A 383 32.02 -0.46 8.19
N ASP A 384 31.11 -0.60 9.15
CA ASP A 384 31.44 -0.58 10.57
C ASP A 384 30.54 -1.58 11.32
N TYR A 385 30.84 -1.84 12.59
CA TYR A 385 30.03 -2.71 13.42
C TYR A 385 28.72 -2.01 13.81
N PRO A 386 27.58 -2.72 13.82
CA PRO A 386 26.26 -2.10 14.01
C PRO A 386 26.11 -1.37 15.35
N PHE A 387 26.84 -1.78 16.39
CA PHE A 387 26.82 -1.16 17.71
C PHE A 387 27.71 0.09 17.84
N LYS A 388 28.52 0.41 16.82
CA LYS A 388 29.44 1.57 16.87
C LYS A 388 28.67 2.86 16.65
N ARG A 389 29.13 3.89 17.36
CA ARG A 389 28.69 5.28 17.23
C ARG A 389 29.93 6.10 16.91
N ARG A 390 29.92 6.82 15.79
CA ARG A 390 31.07 7.64 15.35
C ARG A 390 30.63 9.10 15.15
N PRO A 391 31.51 10.07 15.38
CA PRO A 391 31.20 11.49 15.20
C PRO A 391 30.98 11.89 13.73
N ASN A 392 31.37 11.02 12.79
CA ASN A 392 31.28 11.22 11.34
C ASN A 392 30.35 10.20 10.66
N LEU A 393 29.48 9.51 11.42
CA LEU A 393 28.57 8.48 10.92
C LEU A 393 27.13 8.78 11.34
N GLY A 394 26.28 8.95 10.33
CA GLY A 394 24.84 9.16 10.43
C GLY A 394 24.09 8.21 9.50
N PHE A 395 22.95 8.65 8.98
CA PHE A 395 22.12 7.85 8.07
C PHE A 395 21.13 8.70 7.29
N ARG A 396 20.59 8.13 6.22
CA ARG A 396 19.38 8.60 5.54
C ARG A 396 18.35 7.49 5.43
N VAL A 397 17.14 7.85 5.06
CA VAL A 397 15.98 6.95 5.09
C VAL A 397 15.42 6.77 3.68
N VAL A 398 14.94 5.57 3.36
CA VAL A 398 14.09 5.30 2.21
C VAL A 398 12.65 4.98 2.64
N ALA A 399 11.71 5.29 1.75
CA ALA A 399 10.30 5.00 1.90
C ALA A 399 9.79 4.21 0.69
N VAL A 400 9.02 3.17 0.96
CA VAL A 400 8.32 2.37 -0.05
C VAL A 400 6.84 2.27 0.33
N PRO A 401 5.91 2.23 -0.65
CA PRO A 401 4.51 2.02 -0.36
C PRO A 401 4.30 0.65 0.32
N VAL A 402 3.40 0.59 1.30
CA VAL A 402 2.97 -0.69 1.88
C VAL A 402 2.04 -1.36 0.87
N GLU A 403 2.46 -2.48 0.28
CA GLU A 403 1.60 -3.29 -0.60
C GLU A 403 0.37 -3.77 0.17
N SER A 404 -0.82 -3.51 -0.39
CA SER A 404 -2.15 -3.79 0.17
C SER A 404 -2.65 -5.20 -0.10
#